data_AF-A0A528CJ37-F1
#
_entry.id   AF-A0A528CJ37-F1
#
_cell.length_a   1.000
_cell.length_b   1.000
_cell.length_c   1.000
_cell.angle_alpha   90.00
_cell.angle_beta   90.00
_cell.angle_gamma   90.00
#
_symmetry.space_group_name_H-M   'P 1'
#
loop_
_entity.id
_entity.type
_entity.pdbx_description
1 polymer ?
#
loop_
_entity_poly.entity_id
_entity_poly.type
_entity_poly.pdbx_seq_one_letter_code
_entity_poly.pdbx_strand_id
1 'polypeptide(L)' 'LDAVYQGAGQAAINPIPPTMWSYNKNIKDDPYDPDAAKKMLTDAGVKDLSMKIWAMPVSRPYNPNAQRVAELIQADYA' A
#
# COMPACT_ATOMS: atom_id res chain seq x y z
N LEU A 1 -0.77 1.53 -9.02
CA LEU A 1 0.59 2.01 -9.37
C LEU A 1 0.55 3.13 -10.40
N ASP A 2 -0.07 2.91 -11.55
CA ASP A 2 -0.04 3.85 -12.69
C ASP A 2 -0.58 5.23 -12.35
N ALA A 3 -1.67 5.30 -11.57
CA ALA A 3 -2.32 6.55 -11.17
C ALA A 3 -1.42 7.52 -10.37
N VAL A 4 -0.32 7.04 -9.79
CA VAL A 4 0.60 7.84 -8.96
C VAL A 4 2.01 7.83 -9.53
N TYR A 5 2.52 6.66 -9.89
CA TYR A 5 3.93 6.47 -10.27
C TYR A 5 4.15 6.47 -11.79
N GLN A 6 3.09 6.39 -12.60
CA GLN A 6 3.15 6.56 -14.07
C GLN A 6 4.27 5.74 -14.75
N GLY A 7 4.45 4.48 -14.33
CA GLY A 7 5.48 3.58 -14.87
C GLY A 7 6.90 3.78 -14.31
N ALA A 8 7.15 4.81 -13.50
CA ALA A 8 8.44 5.07 -12.86
C ALA A 8 8.66 4.30 -11.54
N GLY A 9 7.86 3.25 -11.28
CA GLY A 9 7.92 2.47 -10.07
C GLY A 9 7.40 1.05 -10.27
N GLN A 10 7.68 0.18 -9.29
CA GLN A 10 7.24 -1.20 -9.26
C GLN A 10 6.60 -1.51 -7.90
N ALA A 11 5.69 -2.48 -7.85
CA ALA A 11 5.19 -3.02 -6.59
C ALA A 11 6.35 -3.57 -5.76
N ALA A 12 6.37 -3.26 -4.47
CA ALA A 12 7.40 -3.69 -3.54
C ALA A 12 6.90 -4.88 -2.73
N ILE A 13 7.62 -6.01 -2.80
CA ILE A 13 7.35 -7.22 -2.00
C ILE A 13 8.36 -7.40 -0.84
N ASN A 14 9.34 -6.50 -0.75
CA ASN A 14 10.37 -6.46 0.28
C ASN A 14 10.57 -5.00 0.73
N PRO A 15 11.06 -4.75 1.96
CA PRO A 15 11.44 -3.40 2.40
C PRO A 15 12.62 -2.79 1.64
N ILE A 16 13.46 -3.63 1.03
CA ILE A 16 14.62 -3.24 0.23
C ILE A 16 14.34 -3.46 -1.26
N PRO A 17 14.88 -2.63 -2.17
CA PRO A 17 14.68 -2.78 -3.61
C PRO A 17 15.47 -3.98 -4.16
N PRO A 18 15.09 -4.51 -5.35
CA PRO A 18 15.75 -5.65 -5.98
C PRO A 18 17.23 -5.46 -6.31
N THR A 19 17.71 -4.21 -6.30
CA THR A 19 19.10 -3.85 -6.54
C THR A 19 20.00 -4.01 -5.32
N MET A 20 19.45 -4.25 -4.12
CA MET A 20 20.25 -4.53 -2.93
C MET A 20 20.63 -6.02 -2.84
N TRP A 21 21.86 -6.30 -2.40
CA TRP A 21 22.44 -7.65 -2.33
C TRP A 21 21.65 -8.64 -1.46
N SER A 22 20.96 -8.15 -0.44
CA SER A 22 20.21 -8.96 0.53
C SER A 22 18.75 -9.19 0.13
N TYR A 23 18.33 -8.79 -1.08
CA TYR A 23 16.96 -8.92 -1.54
C TYR A 23 16.50 -10.39 -1.60
N ASN A 24 15.42 -10.71 -0.90
CA ASN A 24 14.86 -12.05 -0.89
C ASN A 24 13.80 -12.23 -1.98
N LYS A 25 14.13 -12.97 -3.03
CA LYS A 25 13.23 -13.26 -4.17
C LYS A 25 12.15 -14.30 -3.88
N ASN A 26 12.20 -14.96 -2.72
CA ASN A 26 11.25 -16.02 -2.36
C ASN A 26 10.04 -15.51 -1.57
N ILE A 27 10.02 -14.23 -1.20
CA ILE A 27 8.87 -13.62 -0.52
C ILE A 27 7.69 -13.58 -1.50
N LYS A 28 6.51 -13.93 -0.98
CA LYS A 28 5.24 -13.78 -1.68
C LYS A 28 4.53 -12.57 -1.12
N ASP A 29 4.07 -11.71 -2.01
CA ASP A 29 3.30 -10.52 -1.62
C ASP A 29 1.89 -10.90 -1.16
N ASP A 30 1.27 -9.99 -0.41
CA ASP A 30 -0.13 -10.13 -0.05
C ASP A 30 -1.01 -9.83 -1.29
N PRO A 31 -1.97 -10.70 -1.63
CA PRO A 31 -2.87 -10.45 -2.75
C PRO A 31 -3.83 -9.29 -2.43
N TYR A 32 -4.23 -8.54 -3.45
CA TYR A 32 -5.35 -7.62 -3.32
C TYR A 32 -6.68 -8.39 -3.30
N ASP A 33 -7.22 -8.60 -2.09
CA ASP A 33 -8.47 -9.32 -1.85
C ASP A 33 -9.32 -8.60 -0.79
N PRO A 34 -10.21 -7.68 -1.21
CA PRO A 34 -11.07 -6.93 -0.30
C PRO A 34 -12.03 -7.81 0.52
N ASP A 35 -12.46 -8.96 0.00
CA ASP A 35 -13.39 -9.85 0.69
C ASP A 35 -12.68 -10.60 1.83
N ALA A 36 -11.47 -11.10 1.57
CA ALA A 36 -10.63 -11.68 2.61
C ALA A 36 -10.28 -10.65 3.70
N ALA A 37 -9.97 -9.41 3.33
CA ALA A 37 -9.68 -8.34 4.28
C ALA A 37 -10.88 -8.03 5.20
N LYS A 38 -12.09 -7.90 4.63
CA LYS A 38 -13.33 -7.71 5.42
C LYS A 38 -13.60 -8.87 6.37
N LYS A 39 -13.35 -10.11 5.92
CA LYS A 39 -13.47 -11.29 6.77
C LYS A 39 -12.50 -11.23 7.95
N MET A 40 -11.22 -10.90 7.72
CA MET A 40 -10.22 -10.79 8.79
C MET A 40 -10.59 -9.72 9.82
N LEU A 41 -11.11 -8.57 9.40
CA LEU A 41 -11.60 -7.53 10.31
C LEU A 41 -12.76 -8.02 11.18
N THR A 42 -13.70 -8.76 10.57
CA THR A 42 -14.84 -9.36 11.28
C THR A 42 -14.38 -10.40 12.30
N ASP A 43 -13.47 -11.30 11.91
CA ASP A 43 -12.90 -12.33 12.79
C ASP A 43 -12.12 -11.72 13.95
N ALA A 44 -11.45 -10.58 13.72
CA ALA A 44 -10.76 -9.81 14.76
C ALA A 44 -11.72 -8.99 15.65
N GLY A 45 -13.02 -9.00 15.37
CA GLY A 45 -14.03 -8.27 16.15
C GLY A 45 -14.01 -6.76 15.94
N VAL A 46 -13.37 -6.27 14.87
CA VAL A 46 -13.30 -4.84 14.55
C VAL A 46 -14.66 -4.38 14.02
N LYS A 47 -15.21 -3.33 14.63
CA LYS A 47 -16.46 -2.67 14.21
C LYS A 47 -16.22 -1.17 14.10
N ASP A 48 -16.91 -0.52 13.17
CA ASP A 48 -16.90 0.93 12.98
C ASP A 48 -15.47 1.52 12.88
N LEU A 49 -14.60 0.83 12.13
CA LEU A 49 -13.19 1.20 11.99
C LEU A 49 -13.06 2.64 11.48
N SER A 50 -12.40 3.47 12.28
CA SER A 50 -12.05 4.84 11.92
C SER A 50 -10.56 5.04 12.15
N MET A 51 -9.87 5.55 11.14
CA MET A 51 -8.43 5.79 11.19
C MET A 51 -8.03 7.00 10.36
N LYS A 52 -6.81 7.50 10.61
CA LYS A 52 -6.22 8.58 9.84
C LYS A 52 -5.15 8.03 8.92
N ILE A 53 -5.23 8.37 7.64
CA ILE A 53 -4.14 8.16 6.68
C ILE A 53 -3.33 9.45 6.61
N TRP A 54 -2.07 9.40 7.04
CA TRP A 54 -1.20 10.58 7.07
C TRP A 54 -0.47 10.71 5.73
N ALA A 55 -0.67 11.83 5.04
CA ALA A 55 -0.03 12.13 3.77
C ALA A 55 0.93 13.31 3.91
N MET A 56 2.13 13.18 3.36
CA MET A 56 3.10 14.27 3.30
C MET A 56 2.66 15.32 2.25
N PRO A 57 2.87 16.63 2.49
CA PRO A 57 2.43 17.68 1.56
C PRO A 57 3.41 17.93 0.39
N VAL A 58 4.52 17.20 0.34
CA VAL A 58 5.59 17.40 -0.65
C VAL A 58 5.89 16.10 -1.39
N SER A 59 6.32 16.24 -2.65
CA SER A 59 6.81 15.12 -3.45
C SER A 59 8.12 14.57 -2.86
N ARG A 60 8.28 13.24 -2.88
CA ARG A 60 9.48 12.53 -2.40
C ARG A 60 9.93 11.53 -3.48
N PRO A 61 11.23 11.18 -3.54
CA PRO A 61 11.74 10.24 -4.54
C PRO A 61 11.02 8.87 -4.56
N TYR A 62 10.55 8.41 -3.39
CA TYR A 62 9.83 7.15 -3.23
C TYR A 62 8.29 7.29 -3.27
N ASN A 63 7.76 8.52 -3.29
CA ASN A 63 6.31 8.77 -3.36
C ASN A 63 6.06 10.15 -4.00
N PRO A 64 5.77 10.19 -5.32
CA PRO A 64 5.69 11.44 -6.05
C PRO A 64 4.46 12.27 -5.68
N ASN A 65 3.38 11.64 -5.21
CA ASN A 65 2.14 12.30 -4.79
C ASN A 65 1.44 11.54 -3.64
N ALA A 66 1.86 11.83 -2.40
CA ALA A 66 1.35 11.15 -1.23
C ALA A 66 -0.14 11.43 -0.96
N GLN A 67 -0.64 12.62 -1.34
CA GLN A 67 -2.06 12.95 -1.20
C GLN A 67 -2.91 12.05 -2.09
N ARG A 68 -2.51 11.87 -3.36
CA ARG A 68 -3.23 10.97 -4.27
C ARG A 68 -3.18 9.52 -3.82
N VAL A 69 -2.05 9.07 -3.27
CA VAL A 69 -1.95 7.74 -2.65
C VAL A 69 -2.95 7.59 -1.51
N ALA A 70 -3.03 8.58 -0.61
CA ALA A 70 -3.93 8.52 0.53
C ALA A 70 -5.42 8.48 0.13
N GLU A 71 -5.82 9.25 -0.89
CA GLU A 71 -7.18 9.21 -1.46
C GLU A 71 -7.54 7.84 -2.03
N LEU A 72 -6.60 7.20 -2.72
CA LEU A 72 -6.81 5.87 -3.29
C LEU A 72 -6.94 4.80 -2.19
N ILE A 73 -6.06 4.84 -1.19
CA ILE A 73 -6.16 3.94 -0.02
C ILE A 73 -7.47 4.18 0.75
N GLN A 74 -7.88 5.44 0.92
CA GLN A 74 -9.16 5.77 1.53
C GLN A 74 -10.33 5.17 0.76
N ALA A 75 -10.31 5.24 -0.57
CA ALA A 75 -11.35 4.66 -1.41
C ALA A 75 -11.36 3.12 -1.34
N ASP A 76 -10.20 2.47 -1.26
CA ASP A 76 -10.08 1.02 -1.09
C ASP A 76 -10.58 0.53 0.28
N TYR A 77 -10.46 1.36 1.32
CA TYR A 77 -10.91 1.03 2.68
C TYR A 77 -12.39 1.30 2.94
N ALA A 78 -13.07 2.04 2.05
CA ALA A 78 -14.49 2.39 2.18
C ALA A 78 -15.41 1.20 1.86
#